data_AF-A0A1G7EI13-F1
#
_entry.id   AF-A0A1G7EI13-F1
#
_cell.length_a   1.000
_cell.length_b   1.000
_cell.length_c   1.000
_cell.angle_alpha   90.00
_cell.angle_beta   90.00
_cell.angle_gamma   90.00
#
_symmetry.space_group_name_H-M   'P 1'
#
loop_
_entity.id
_entity.type
_entity.pdbx_description
1 polymer ?
#
loop_
_entity_poly.entity_id
_entity_poly.type
_entity_poly.pdbx_seq_one_letter_code
_entity_poly.pdbx_strand_id
1 'polypeptide(L)'
;MTNAGPAQATNVSLTDSLPAGLTATANNGTTATGTYTAGTGVWAIGTLANGASATLTLEGVVDAGQAGNTITNTTTAASGDQTDPGTAGD
;
A
#
# COMPACT_ATOMS: atom_id res chain seq x y z
N MET A 1 0.70 -6.14 -4.29
CA MET A 1 1.76 -5.72 -5.22
C MET A 1 2.62 -6.90 -5.64
N THR A 2 2.54 -7.28 -6.93
CA THR A 2 3.42 -8.29 -7.54
C THR A 2 3.97 -7.69 -8.84
N ASN A 3 5.30 -7.61 -9.00
CA ASN A 3 5.88 -7.13 -10.25
C ASN A 3 5.73 -8.20 -11.35
N ALA A 4 4.83 -7.96 -12.32
CA ALA A 4 4.53 -8.88 -13.43
C ALA A 4 5.24 -8.51 -14.75
N GLY A 5 6.14 -7.52 -14.75
CA GLY A 5 6.91 -7.12 -15.92
C GLY A 5 8.21 -7.93 -16.12
N PRO A 6 8.79 -7.94 -17.34
CA PRO A 6 10.06 -8.63 -17.60
C PRO A 6 11.29 -7.97 -16.97
N ALA A 7 11.15 -6.75 -16.43
CA ALA A 7 12.25 -5.93 -15.91
C ALA A 7 12.13 -5.65 -14.40
N GLN A 8 13.27 -5.33 -13.75
CA GLN A 8 13.30 -4.88 -12.36
C GLN A 8 12.60 -3.53 -12.22
N ALA A 9 11.61 -3.42 -11.33
CA ALA A 9 10.98 -2.15 -11.00
C ALA A 9 11.83 -1.43 -9.95
N THR A 10 12.40 -0.28 -10.32
CA THR A 10 13.09 0.65 -9.43
C THR A 10 12.18 1.83 -9.07
N ASN A 11 12.44 2.46 -7.91
CA ASN A 11 11.64 3.56 -7.36
C ASN A 11 10.15 3.21 -7.15
N VAL A 12 9.85 1.97 -6.80
CA VAL A 12 8.47 1.55 -6.57
C VAL A 12 7.92 2.24 -5.34
N SER A 13 6.82 2.98 -5.53
CA SER A 13 6.07 3.61 -4.45
C SER A 13 4.57 3.58 -4.72
N LEU A 14 3.79 3.46 -3.66
CA LEU A 14 2.34 3.61 -3.70
C LEU A 14 1.87 4.43 -2.52
N THR A 15 0.67 5.00 -2.62
CA THR A 15 0.03 5.70 -1.52
C THR A 15 -1.20 4.93 -1.08
N ASP A 16 -1.22 4.52 0.19
CA ASP A 16 -2.36 3.90 0.86
C ASP A 16 -2.49 4.49 2.26
N SER A 17 -3.61 5.15 2.51
CA SER A 17 -3.87 5.84 3.77
C SER A 17 -4.97 5.12 4.50
N LEU A 18 -4.80 4.91 5.81
CA LEU A 18 -5.88 4.35 6.61
C LEU A 18 -7.12 5.25 6.49
N PRO A 19 -8.28 4.72 6.05
CA PRO A 19 -9.45 5.53 5.74
C PRO A 19 -10.07 6.12 7.00
N ALA A 20 -10.78 7.24 6.82
CA ALA A 20 -11.52 7.88 7.90
C ALA A 20 -12.57 6.91 8.49
N GLY A 21 -12.72 6.93 9.82
CA GLY A 21 -13.54 5.97 10.55
C GLY A 21 -12.76 4.75 11.05
N LEU A 22 -11.44 4.70 10.82
CA LEU A 22 -10.51 3.79 11.47
C LEU A 22 -9.45 4.59 12.25
N THR A 23 -9.19 4.17 13.48
CA THR A 23 -8.04 4.63 14.27
C THR A 23 -6.87 3.65 14.10
N ALA A 24 -5.72 4.15 13.64
CA ALA A 24 -4.52 3.35 13.44
C ALA A 24 -4.04 2.66 14.73
N THR A 25 -3.68 1.39 14.64
CA THR A 25 -3.05 0.64 15.74
C THR A 25 -1.53 0.78 15.69
N ALA A 26 -0.84 0.23 16.70
CA ALA A 26 0.63 0.20 16.74
C ALA A 26 1.27 -0.59 15.58
N ASN A 27 0.52 -1.50 14.94
CA ASN A 27 1.02 -2.28 13.80
C ASN A 27 0.67 -1.65 12.45
N ASN A 28 0.01 -0.48 12.43
CA ASN A 28 -0.34 0.18 11.17
C ASN A 28 0.92 0.59 10.41
N GLY A 29 0.99 0.22 9.13
CA GLY A 29 2.14 0.53 8.29
C GLY A 29 3.28 -0.48 8.41
N THR A 30 3.01 -1.68 8.93
CA THR A 30 4.03 -2.73 9.02
C THR A 30 4.33 -3.26 7.64
N THR A 31 5.61 -3.31 7.27
CA THR A 31 6.06 -3.88 6.01
C THR A 31 7.41 -4.57 6.19
N ALA A 32 7.64 -5.65 5.43
CA ALA A 32 8.93 -6.33 5.36
C ALA A 32 9.87 -5.70 4.30
N THR A 33 9.32 -4.86 3.41
CA THR A 33 10.06 -4.30 2.27
C THR A 33 9.71 -2.82 2.11
N GLY A 34 10.73 -1.98 2.23
CA GLY A 34 10.57 -0.52 2.12
C GLY A 34 10.15 0.14 3.43
N THR A 35 9.65 1.37 3.31
CA THR A 35 9.25 2.24 4.43
C THR A 35 7.90 2.86 4.17
N TYR A 36 7.00 2.74 5.14
CA TYR A 36 5.69 3.37 5.13
C TYR A 36 5.66 4.61 6.03
N THR A 37 5.09 5.70 5.51
CA THR A 37 4.92 6.96 6.24
C THR A 37 3.43 7.18 6.52
N ALA A 38 2.96 6.80 7.71
CA ALA A 38 1.55 6.89 8.09
C ALA A 38 0.97 8.31 8.00
N GLY A 39 1.79 9.35 8.20
CA GLY A 39 1.36 10.74 8.10
C GLY A 39 0.99 11.19 6.68
N THR A 40 1.49 10.51 5.65
CA THR A 40 1.22 10.82 4.24
C THR A 40 0.58 9.65 3.48
N GLY A 41 0.51 8.46 4.08
CA GLY A 41 0.08 7.23 3.43
C GLY A 41 1.09 6.67 2.42
N VAL A 42 2.28 7.26 2.29
CA VAL A 42 3.24 6.85 1.27
C VAL A 42 4.01 5.61 1.72
N TRP A 43 3.95 4.56 0.91
CA TRP A 43 4.79 3.38 1.01
C TRP A 43 5.86 3.41 -0.08
N ALA A 44 7.11 3.65 0.33
CA ALA A 44 8.27 3.60 -0.55
C ALA A 44 8.91 2.22 -0.46
N ILE A 45 8.73 1.40 -1.49
CA ILE A 45 9.25 0.02 -1.58
C ILE A 45 10.70 0.03 -2.08
N GLY A 46 11.03 0.97 -2.98
CA GLY A 46 12.37 1.07 -3.57
C GLY A 46 12.53 0.12 -4.76
N THR A 47 13.23 -0.99 -4.58
CA THR A 47 13.47 -1.96 -5.68
C THR A 47 12.71 -3.25 -5.43
N LEU A 48 11.91 -3.67 -6.41
CA LEU A 48 11.22 -4.96 -6.39
C LEU A 48 11.71 -5.82 -7.57
N ALA A 49 12.40 -6.91 -7.25
CA ALA A 49 12.88 -7.85 -8.26
C ALA A 49 11.72 -8.48 -9.04
N ASN A 50 11.99 -9.01 -10.24
CA ASN A 50 10.98 -9.71 -11.04
C ASN A 50 10.41 -10.89 -10.25
N GLY A 51 9.08 -10.98 -10.17
CA GLY A 51 8.38 -12.03 -9.43
C GLY A 51 8.42 -11.87 -7.90
N ALA A 52 9.10 -10.84 -7.38
CA ALA A 52 9.05 -10.52 -5.96
C ALA A 52 7.73 -9.80 -5.64
N SER A 53 7.21 -10.09 -4.45
CA SER A 53 6.08 -9.38 -3.86
C SER A 53 6.55 -8.61 -2.63
N ALA A 54 5.90 -7.49 -2.39
CA ALA A 54 6.03 -6.73 -1.17
C ALA A 54 4.65 -6.62 -0.52
N THR A 55 4.62 -6.60 0.81
CA THR A 55 3.37 -6.52 1.57
C THR A 55 3.45 -5.36 2.55
N LEU A 56 2.40 -4.54 2.55
CA LEU A 56 2.12 -3.53 3.54
C LEU A 56 0.87 -3.95 4.32
N THR A 57 0.94 -3.86 5.64
CA THR A 57 -0.18 -4.11 6.54
C THR A 57 -0.65 -2.80 7.13
N LEU A 58 -1.86 -2.39 6.78
CA LEU A 58 -2.58 -1.30 7.45
C LEU A 58 -3.55 -1.93 8.45
N GLU A 59 -3.46 -1.54 9.73
CA GLU A 59 -4.28 -2.10 10.80
C GLU A 59 -4.90 -0.96 11.61
N GLY A 60 -6.23 -0.91 11.62
CA GLY A 60 -7.00 0.09 12.34
C GLY A 60 -8.20 -0.49 13.08
N VAL A 61 -8.62 0.19 14.15
CA VAL A 61 -9.84 -0.11 14.90
C VAL A 61 -10.97 0.77 14.37
N VAL A 62 -12.13 0.16 14.10
CA VAL A 62 -13.33 0.90 13.67
C VAL A 62 -13.77 1.87 14.76
N ASP A 63 -13.91 3.13 14.39
CA ASP A 63 -14.36 4.18 15.31
C ASP A 63 -15.81 3.96 15.74
N ALA A 64 -16.13 4.39 16.97
CA ALA A 64 -17.50 4.39 17.44
C ALA A 64 -18.39 5.25 16.53
N GLY A 65 -19.59 4.75 16.19
CA GLY A 65 -20.53 5.45 15.32
C GLY A 65 -20.45 5.08 13.84
N GLN A 66 -19.56 4.16 13.43
CA GLN A 66 -19.51 3.65 12.05
C GLN A 66 -20.40 2.43 11.78
N ALA A 67 -21.29 2.09 12.72
CA ALA A 67 -22.25 1.01 12.51
C ALA A 67 -23.19 1.32 11.34
N GLY A 68 -23.17 0.47 10.31
CA GLY A 68 -23.97 0.65 9.10
C GLY A 68 -23.33 1.54 8.03
N ASN A 69 -22.14 2.10 8.28
CA ASN A 69 -21.37 2.86 7.29
C ASN A 69 -20.39 1.95 6.55
N THR A 70 -20.16 2.26 5.27
CA THR A 70 -19.10 1.61 4.47
C THR A 70 -17.79 2.36 4.66
N ILE A 71 -16.76 1.65 5.13
CA ILE A 71 -15.38 2.16 5.17
C ILE A 71 -14.68 1.65 3.91
N THR A 72 -14.25 2.57 3.05
CA THR A 72 -13.56 2.25 1.80
C THR A 72 -12.07 2.58 1.93
N ASN A 73 -11.20 1.60 1.74
CA ASN A 73 -9.77 1.83 1.56
C ASN A 73 -9.50 2.18 0.10
N THR A 74 -8.72 3.22 -0.16
CA THR A 74 -8.35 3.63 -1.52
C THR A 74 -6.84 3.73 -1.63
N THR A 75 -6.28 2.89 -2.48
CA THR A 75 -4.87 2.86 -2.87
C THR A 75 -4.68 3.63 -4.18
N THR A 76 -3.48 4.19 -4.38
CA THR A 76 -3.05 4.64 -5.70
C THR A 76 -2.33 3.52 -6.42
N ALA A 77 -2.42 3.49 -7.75
CA ALA A 77 -1.58 2.63 -8.58
C ALA A 77 -0.10 2.73 -8.17
N ALA A 78 0.61 1.59 -8.20
CA ALA A 78 2.03 1.59 -8.01
C ALA A 78 2.69 2.48 -9.08
N SER A 79 3.60 3.36 -8.66
CA SER A 79 4.52 4.02 -9.58
C SER A 79 5.88 3.34 -9.48
N GLY A 80 6.52 3.09 -10.62
CA GLY A 80 7.88 2.59 -10.72
C GLY A 80 8.43 2.91 -12.10
N ASP A 81 9.76 2.88 -12.26
CA ASP A 81 10.42 3.27 -13.53
C ASP A 81 10.16 2.28 -14.70
N GLN A 82 9.39 1.21 -14.46
CA GLN A 82 9.02 0.21 -15.46
C GLN A 82 7.53 0.29 -15.76
N THR A 83 7.18 0.11 -17.03
CA THR A 83 5.79 0.10 -17.49
C THR A 83 5.04 -1.07 -16.85
N ASP A 84 4.09 -0.78 -15.97
CA ASP A 84 3.18 -1.78 -15.41
C ASP A 84 2.11 -2.14 -16.47
N PRO A 85 2.03 -3.39 -16.96
CA PRO A 85 1.03 -3.77 -17.94
C PRO A 85 -0.35 -4.07 -17.36
N GLY A 86 -0.58 -4.00 -16.03
CA GLY A 86 -1.91 -4.28 -15.47
C GLY A 86 -2.17 -3.76 -14.06
N THR A 87 -3.34 -3.14 -13.86
CA THR A 87 -3.80 -2.55 -12.60
C THR A 87 -4.46 -3.55 -11.62
N ALA A 88 -4.16 -4.84 -11.72
CA ALA A 88 -4.82 -5.87 -10.93
C ALA A 88 -4.14 -6.03 -9.55
N GLY A 89 -4.81 -5.54 -8.51
CA GLY A 89 -4.27 -5.55 -7.13
C GLY A 89 -3.48 -4.29 -6.76
N ASP A 90 -3.67 -3.22 -7.55
CA ASP A 90 -3.36 -1.83 -7.24
C ASP A 90 -4.41 -1.20 -6.33
#